data_AF-A0A3D1SGY2-F1
#
_entry.id   AF-A0A3D1SGY2-F1
#
_cell.length_a   1.000
_cell.length_b   1.000
_cell.length_c   1.000
_cell.angle_alpha   90.00
_cell.angle_beta   90.00
_cell.angle_gamma   90.00
#
_symmetry.space_group_name_H-M   'P 1'
#
loop_
_entity.id
_entity.type
_entity.pdbx_description
1 polymer ?
#
loop_
_entity_poly.entity_id
_entity_poly.type
_entity_poly.pdbx_seq_one_letter_code
_entity_poly.pdbx_strand_id
1 'polypeptide(L)'
;CADQHIYQVLTKRPSRLVNTKLTEKITKNFQRLTGSSSWPSHIWLGVSVETTSYAWRVDALRKIPAAVRFISAEPLLGSLDGLCLDGIDWLISGGESGPGYRSCDPEWVRGLRDLCQNTGVAFFHKQWGGRTPKTGGRILDGRTWDEFP
;
A
#
# COMPACT_ATOMS: atom_id res chain seq x y z
N CYS A 1 -22.56 -14.59 3.75
CA CYS A 1 -21.63 -13.48 4.00
C CYS A 1 -20.47 -13.58 3.00
N ALA A 2 -19.88 -12.46 2.58
CA ALA A 2 -18.77 -12.42 1.62
C ALA A 2 -17.42 -12.26 2.32
N ASP A 3 -17.22 -13.01 3.40
CA ASP A 3 -16.00 -13.13 4.20
C ASP A 3 -14.99 -14.13 3.61
N GLN A 4 -15.30 -14.72 2.46
CA GLN A 4 -14.41 -15.61 1.71
C GLN A 4 -13.34 -14.87 0.89
N HIS A 5 -13.43 -13.55 0.75
CA HIS A 5 -12.55 -12.74 -0.10
C HIS A 5 -11.98 -11.55 0.67
N ILE A 6 -10.70 -11.27 0.43
CA ILE A 6 -10.04 -10.04 0.86
C ILE A 6 -10.04 -9.06 -0.31
N TYR A 7 -10.57 -7.86 -0.09
CA TYR A 7 -10.57 -6.78 -1.08
C TYR A 7 -9.48 -5.77 -0.74
N GLN A 8 -8.51 -5.60 -1.63
CA GLN A 8 -7.51 -4.54 -1.54
C GLN A 8 -8.00 -3.30 -2.29
N VAL A 9 -8.28 -2.24 -1.55
CA VAL A 9 -8.76 -0.97 -2.09
C VAL A 9 -7.64 0.06 -2.05
N LEU A 10 -7.12 0.41 -3.23
CA LEU A 10 -6.02 1.36 -3.40
C LEU A 10 -6.53 2.72 -3.89
N THR A 11 -6.07 3.83 -3.30
CA THR A 11 -6.45 5.19 -3.72
C THR A 11 -5.30 6.19 -3.71
N LYS A 12 -5.32 7.15 -4.65
CA LYS A 12 -4.46 8.34 -4.63
C LYS A 12 -5.11 9.55 -3.94
N ARG A 13 -6.36 9.41 -3.51
CA ARG A 13 -7.19 10.50 -2.95
C ARG A 13 -7.76 10.13 -1.58
N PRO A 14 -6.92 9.79 -0.58
CA PRO A 14 -7.40 9.37 0.75
C PRO A 14 -8.20 10.45 1.46
N SER A 15 -7.97 11.74 1.16
CA SER A 15 -8.79 12.84 1.70
C SER A 15 -10.27 12.71 1.36
N ARG A 16 -10.65 12.03 0.26
CA ARG A 16 -12.07 11.75 -0.01
C ARG A 16 -12.63 10.74 0.98
N LEU A 17 -11.86 9.74 1.40
CA LEU A 17 -12.30 8.76 2.39
C LEU A 17 -12.40 9.37 3.79
N VAL A 18 -11.48 10.28 4.13
CA VAL A 18 -11.45 10.96 5.43
C VAL A 18 -12.50 12.08 5.51
N ASN A 19 -12.57 12.96 4.50
CA ASN A 19 -13.38 14.19 4.58
C ASN A 19 -14.81 14.02 4.07
N THR A 20 -15.08 12.97 3.28
CA THR A 20 -16.46 12.61 2.98
C THR A 20 -16.88 11.58 4.02
N LYS A 21 -18.13 11.64 4.49
CA LYS A 21 -18.74 10.63 5.37
C LYS A 21 -18.81 9.23 4.72
N LEU A 22 -17.98 8.91 3.73
CA LEU A 22 -17.92 7.64 3.02
C LEU A 22 -17.50 6.52 3.96
N THR A 23 -16.49 6.74 4.82
CA THR A 23 -16.11 5.76 5.86
C THR A 23 -17.31 5.45 6.76
N GLU A 24 -17.99 6.48 7.27
CA GLU A 24 -19.21 6.32 8.08
C GLU A 24 -20.33 5.61 7.30
N LYS A 25 -20.54 5.95 6.03
CA LYS A 25 -21.56 5.33 5.18
C LYS A 25 -21.27 3.84 4.96
N ILE A 26 -20.01 3.48 4.71
CA ILE A 26 -19.58 2.09 4.55
C ILE A 26 -19.84 1.32 5.85
N THR A 27 -19.37 1.85 6.99
CA THR A 27 -19.57 1.22 8.30
C THR A 27 -21.06 1.07 8.62
N LYS A 28 -21.89 2.11 8.41
CA LYS A 28 -23.35 2.04 8.65
C LYS A 28 -24.04 1.03 7.73
N ASN A 29 -23.67 1.00 6.46
CA ASN A 29 -24.22 0.03 5.52
C ASN A 29 -23.82 -1.39 5.89
N PHE A 30 -22.57 -1.60 6.31
CA PHE A 30 -22.09 -2.89 6.77
C PHE A 30 -22.85 -3.34 8.02
N GLN A 31 -22.99 -2.45 9.01
CA GLN A 31 -23.78 -2.71 10.21
C GLN A 31 -25.22 -3.09 9.89
N ARG A 32 -25.87 -2.41 8.93
CA ARG A 32 -27.23 -2.75 8.50
C ARG A 32 -27.33 -4.15 7.90
N LEU A 33 -26.28 -4.63 7.24
CA LEU A 33 -26.26 -5.92 6.54
C LEU A 33 -25.78 -7.08 7.43
N THR A 34 -24.88 -6.83 8.38
CA THR A 34 -24.20 -7.88 9.15
C THR A 34 -24.42 -7.78 10.66
N GLY A 35 -24.99 -6.68 11.16
CA GLY A 35 -25.08 -6.36 12.58
C GLY A 35 -23.78 -5.82 13.19
N SER A 36 -22.65 -5.88 12.48
CA SER A 36 -21.36 -5.40 13.00
C SER A 36 -21.19 -3.89 12.86
N SER A 37 -20.91 -3.21 13.96
CA SER A 37 -20.60 -1.76 13.97
C SER A 37 -19.15 -1.45 13.60
N SER A 38 -18.30 -2.45 13.38
CA SER A 38 -16.89 -2.25 13.01
C SER A 38 -16.71 -2.05 11.50
N TRP A 39 -15.56 -1.51 11.12
CA TRP A 39 -15.13 -1.58 9.72
C TRP A 39 -15.04 -3.06 9.28
N PRO A 40 -15.38 -3.40 8.03
CA PRO A 40 -15.26 -4.77 7.53
C PRO A 40 -13.79 -5.19 7.46
N SER A 41 -13.40 -6.24 8.21
CA SER A 41 -12.01 -6.70 8.29
C SER A 41 -11.46 -7.24 6.97
N HIS A 42 -12.33 -7.71 6.08
CA HIS A 42 -11.99 -8.20 4.74
C HIS A 42 -11.77 -7.08 3.71
N ILE A 43 -11.87 -5.81 4.10
CA ILE A 43 -11.54 -4.66 3.26
C ILE A 43 -10.23 -4.05 3.76
N TRP A 44 -9.16 -4.30 3.00
CA TRP A 44 -7.84 -3.72 3.21
C TRP A 44 -7.75 -2.40 2.44
N LEU A 45 -7.20 -1.38 3.07
CA LEU A 45 -7.12 -0.05 2.47
C LEU A 45 -5.68 0.38 2.30
N GLY A 46 -5.38 0.95 1.13
CA GLY A 46 -4.05 1.44 0.87
C GLY A 46 -4.01 2.71 0.06
N VAL A 47 -2.84 3.35 0.11
CA VAL A 47 -2.55 4.58 -0.63
C VAL A 47 -1.34 4.41 -1.52
N SER A 48 -1.40 4.99 -2.72
CA SER A 48 -0.21 5.08 -3.56
C SER A 48 0.72 6.18 -3.04
N VAL A 49 2.01 5.90 -2.92
CA VAL A 49 3.04 6.87 -2.51
C VAL A 49 4.22 6.75 -3.45
N GLU A 50 4.22 7.54 -4.51
CA GLU A 50 5.24 7.45 -5.56
C GLU A 50 6.56 8.15 -5.18
N THR A 51 6.48 9.18 -4.31
CA THR A 51 7.57 10.05 -3.83
C THR A 51 7.23 10.61 -2.44
N THR A 52 8.21 11.15 -1.71
CA THR A 52 8.02 11.76 -0.37
C THR A 52 6.99 12.90 -0.35
N SER A 53 6.82 13.63 -1.46
CA SER A 53 5.77 14.65 -1.59
C SER A 53 4.33 14.12 -1.43
N TYR A 54 4.14 12.79 -1.48
CA TYR A 54 2.87 12.12 -1.25
C TYR A 54 2.79 11.39 0.10
N ALA A 55 3.80 11.50 0.97
CA ALA A 55 3.81 10.85 2.29
C ALA A 55 2.60 11.25 3.14
N TRP A 56 2.06 12.46 2.96
CA TRP A 56 0.82 12.92 3.62
C TRP A 56 -0.39 12.00 3.40
N ARG A 57 -0.40 11.19 2.32
CA ARG A 57 -1.46 10.22 2.06
C ARG A 57 -1.47 9.11 3.12
N VAL A 58 -0.31 8.76 3.66
CA VAL A 58 -0.17 7.78 4.74
C VAL A 58 -0.79 8.33 6.02
N ASP A 59 -0.56 9.59 6.35
CA ASP A 59 -1.18 10.26 7.49
C ASP A 59 -2.72 10.27 7.37
N ALA A 60 -3.24 10.48 6.16
CA ALA A 60 -4.67 10.40 5.90
C ALA A 60 -5.20 8.96 6.04
N LEU A 61 -4.45 7.95 5.59
CA LEU A 61 -4.83 6.54 5.70
C LEU A 61 -4.96 6.10 7.17
N ARG A 62 -4.06 6.56 8.05
CA ARG A 62 -4.11 6.26 9.50
C ARG A 62 -5.40 6.70 10.18
N LYS A 63 -6.07 7.73 9.65
CA LYS A 63 -7.35 8.23 10.19
C LYS A 63 -8.54 7.33 9.89
N ILE A 64 -8.36 6.31 9.03
CA ILE A 64 -9.41 5.38 8.63
C ILE A 64 -9.28 4.12 9.50
N PRO A 65 -10.39 3.59 10.07
CA PRO A 65 -10.37 2.41 10.94
C PRO A 65 -10.27 1.10 10.13
N ALA A 66 -9.35 1.01 9.18
CA ALA A 66 -9.10 -0.21 8.41
C ALA A 66 -8.39 -1.26 9.28
N ALA A 67 -8.75 -2.53 9.09
CA ALA A 67 -8.07 -3.65 9.77
C ALA A 67 -6.65 -3.87 9.24
N VAL A 68 -6.44 -3.62 7.94
CA VAL A 68 -5.13 -3.62 7.29
C VAL A 68 -4.98 -2.33 6.49
N ARG A 69 -3.87 -1.63 6.73
CA ARG A 69 -3.43 -0.44 6.02
C ARG A 69 -2.17 -0.75 5.25
N PHE A 70 -2.17 -0.48 3.95
CA PHE A 70 -1.00 -0.73 3.12
C PHE A 70 -0.54 0.48 2.31
N ILE A 71 0.76 0.55 2.05
CA ILE A 71 1.36 1.53 1.16
C ILE A 71 1.71 0.83 -0.15
N SER A 72 1.29 1.42 -1.27
CA SER A 72 1.75 1.02 -2.59
C SER A 72 2.73 2.07 -3.10
N ALA A 73 4.01 1.79 -2.95
CA ALA A 73 5.10 2.57 -3.51
C ALA A 73 5.32 2.16 -4.98
N GLU A 74 4.27 2.37 -5.81
CA GLU A 74 4.22 1.96 -7.21
C GLU A 74 3.55 3.00 -8.14
N PRO A 75 4.23 3.44 -9.21
CA PRO A 75 5.67 3.26 -9.42
C PRO A 75 6.46 3.98 -8.32
N LEU A 76 7.56 3.37 -7.86
CA LEU A 76 8.53 4.04 -6.99
C LEU A 76 9.39 4.97 -7.84
N LEU A 77 9.21 6.27 -7.67
CA LEU A 77 9.81 7.30 -8.54
C LEU A 77 10.92 8.11 -7.85
N GLY A 78 11.23 7.78 -6.59
CA GLY A 78 12.30 8.38 -5.83
C GLY A 78 12.39 7.72 -4.45
N SER A 79 13.46 8.03 -3.72
CA SER A 79 13.60 7.60 -2.33
C SER A 79 12.42 8.08 -1.48
N LEU A 80 12.00 7.25 -0.53
CA LEU A 80 10.99 7.57 0.48
C LEU A 80 11.63 7.73 1.87
N ASP A 81 12.86 8.24 1.93
CA ASP A 81 13.55 8.51 3.19
C ASP A 81 12.68 9.36 4.13
N GLY A 82 12.64 8.95 5.40
CA GLY A 82 11.82 9.58 6.43
C GLY A 82 10.33 9.20 6.40
N LEU A 83 9.92 8.25 5.55
CA LEU A 83 8.57 7.69 5.60
C LEU A 83 8.32 7.01 6.97
N CYS A 84 7.34 7.49 7.70
CA CYS A 84 6.89 6.85 8.93
C CYS A 84 5.95 5.68 8.59
N LEU A 85 6.20 4.50 9.16
CA LEU A 85 5.37 3.30 8.96
C LEU A 85 4.43 2.99 10.14
N ASP A 86 4.35 3.85 11.15
CA ASP A 86 3.48 3.61 12.31
C ASP A 86 2.03 3.38 11.88
N GLY A 87 1.43 2.30 12.37
CA GLY A 87 0.05 1.92 12.04
C GLY A 87 -0.17 1.48 10.59
N ILE A 88 0.90 1.14 9.86
CA ILE A 88 0.88 0.52 8.53
C ILE A 88 1.26 -0.95 8.69
N ASP A 89 0.55 -1.82 8.01
CA ASP A 89 0.71 -3.27 8.16
C ASP A 89 1.51 -3.88 6.99
N TRP A 90 1.47 -3.22 5.82
CA TRP A 90 2.08 -3.77 4.61
C TRP A 90 2.62 -2.67 3.68
N LEU A 91 3.81 -2.87 3.12
CA LEU A 91 4.39 -2.02 2.09
C LEU A 91 4.71 -2.82 0.85
N ILE A 92 4.18 -2.34 -0.28
CA ILE A 92 4.37 -2.91 -1.60
C ILE A 92 5.25 -1.96 -2.40
N SER A 93 6.37 -2.45 -2.94
CA SER A 93 7.27 -1.67 -3.81
C SER A 93 7.27 -2.21 -5.22
N GLY A 94 7.43 -1.31 -6.20
CA GLY A 94 7.61 -1.73 -7.58
C GLY A 94 7.87 -0.59 -8.57
N GLY A 95 8.56 -0.92 -9.66
CA GLY A 95 8.91 0.01 -10.72
C GLY A 95 7.83 0.19 -11.79
N GLU A 96 7.98 1.27 -12.55
CA GLU A 96 7.08 1.63 -13.64
C GLU A 96 7.18 0.65 -14.82
N SER A 97 6.06 0.43 -15.51
CA SER A 97 6.01 -0.42 -16.70
C SER A 97 5.36 0.26 -17.88
N GLY A 98 5.79 -0.13 -19.08
CA GLY A 98 5.22 0.35 -20.34
C GLY A 98 6.17 1.26 -21.12
N PRO A 99 5.66 1.86 -22.23
CA PRO A 99 6.43 2.82 -23.01
C PRO A 99 6.86 4.02 -22.15
N GLY A 100 8.16 4.35 -22.16
CA GLY A 100 8.69 5.47 -21.38
C GLY A 100 8.83 5.21 -19.88
N TYR A 101 8.90 3.94 -19.45
CA TYR A 101 9.11 3.60 -18.04
C TYR A 101 10.36 4.28 -17.46
N ARG A 102 10.21 4.81 -16.25
CA ARG A 102 11.33 5.33 -15.47
C ARG A 102 12.04 4.20 -14.72
N SER A 103 13.36 4.24 -14.68
CA SER A 103 14.17 3.29 -13.91
C SER A 103 13.88 3.44 -12.42
N CYS A 104 13.61 2.32 -11.76
CA CYS A 104 13.53 2.24 -10.32
C CYS A 104 14.92 1.95 -9.76
N ASP A 105 15.42 2.80 -8.87
CA ASP A 105 16.73 2.58 -8.23
C ASP A 105 16.63 1.45 -7.19
N PRO A 106 17.48 0.42 -7.27
CA PRO A 106 17.54 -0.64 -6.26
C PRO A 106 17.76 -0.13 -4.83
N GLU A 107 18.49 0.97 -4.63
CA GLU A 107 18.71 1.55 -3.30
C GLU A 107 17.40 2.01 -2.65
N TRP A 108 16.46 2.58 -3.43
CA TRP A 108 15.17 3.02 -2.90
C TRP A 108 14.33 1.83 -2.41
N VAL A 109 14.35 0.73 -3.16
CA VAL A 109 13.66 -0.50 -2.77
C VAL A 109 14.32 -1.13 -1.54
N ARG A 110 15.66 -1.13 -1.47
CA ARG A 110 16.39 -1.63 -0.30
C ARG A 110 16.10 -0.80 0.96
N GLY A 111 16.09 0.53 0.85
CA GLY A 111 15.73 1.40 1.96
C GLY A 111 14.32 1.13 2.49
N LEU A 112 13.34 0.91 1.60
CA LEU A 112 11.99 0.54 2.00
C LEU A 112 11.90 -0.83 2.66
N ARG A 113 12.63 -1.82 2.14
CA ARG A 113 12.72 -3.14 2.75
C ARG A 113 13.33 -3.06 4.14
N ASP A 114 14.48 -2.41 4.30
CA ASP A 114 15.18 -2.30 5.59
C ASP A 114 14.30 -1.56 6.62
N LEU A 115 13.62 -0.50 6.18
CA LEU A 115 12.64 0.20 7.00
C LEU A 115 11.52 -0.75 7.48
N CYS A 116 10.94 -1.55 6.58
CA CYS A 116 9.90 -2.51 6.94
C CYS A 116 10.40 -3.58 7.93
N GLN A 117 11.60 -4.13 7.71
CA GLN A 117 12.21 -5.10 8.63
C GLN A 117 12.45 -4.51 10.01
N ASN A 118 12.89 -3.25 10.08
CA ASN A 118 13.15 -2.56 11.34
C ASN A 118 11.87 -2.20 12.11
N THR A 119 10.74 -2.02 11.43
CA THR A 119 9.45 -1.65 12.04
C THR A 119 8.47 -2.82 12.15
N GLY A 120 8.84 -4.01 11.68
CA GLY A 120 7.96 -5.19 11.68
C GLY A 120 6.79 -5.10 10.70
N VAL A 121 6.89 -4.28 9.65
CA VAL A 121 5.88 -4.15 8.60
C VAL A 121 6.15 -5.18 7.52
N ALA A 122 5.11 -5.84 7.01
CA ALA A 122 5.29 -6.80 5.92
C ALA A 122 5.80 -6.09 4.66
N PHE A 123 6.80 -6.66 3.98
CA PHE A 123 7.36 -6.11 2.76
C PHE A 123 7.14 -7.02 1.54
N PHE A 124 6.55 -6.45 0.49
CA PHE A 124 6.38 -7.11 -0.80
C PHE A 124 7.08 -6.31 -1.92
N HIS A 125 7.98 -6.94 -2.65
CA HIS A 125 8.55 -6.37 -3.87
C HIS A 125 7.91 -7.01 -5.10
N LYS A 126 7.06 -6.25 -5.78
CA LYS A 126 6.26 -6.76 -6.89
C LYS A 126 7.08 -6.98 -8.15
N GLN A 127 7.82 -5.97 -8.57
CA GLN A 127 8.58 -5.98 -9.81
C GLN A 127 9.50 -4.75 -9.94
N TRP A 128 10.57 -4.88 -10.72
CA TRP A 128 11.43 -3.76 -11.13
C TRP A 128 10.84 -2.89 -12.24
N GLY A 129 9.79 -3.38 -12.90
CA GLY A 129 9.18 -2.71 -14.04
C GLY A 129 9.91 -2.98 -15.36
N GLY A 130 9.81 -2.05 -16.31
CA GLY A 130 10.42 -2.17 -17.64
C GLY A 130 9.45 -2.01 -18.80
N ARG A 131 9.92 -2.29 -20.03
CA ARG A 131 9.12 -2.17 -21.26
C ARG A 131 7.80 -2.94 -21.17
N THR A 132 7.80 -4.09 -20.51
CA THR A 132 6.59 -4.84 -20.13
C THR A 132 6.64 -5.16 -18.62
N PRO A 133 5.49 -5.39 -17.96
CA PRO A 133 5.44 -5.59 -16.50
C PRO A 133 6.43 -6.62 -15.94
N LYS A 134 6.63 -7.73 -16.64
CA LYS A 134 7.47 -8.84 -16.17
C LYS A 134 8.96 -8.73 -16.55
N THR A 135 9.36 -7.68 -17.26
CA THR A 135 10.69 -7.62 -17.90
C THR A 135 11.82 -7.60 -16.88
N GLY A 136 11.70 -6.76 -15.85
CA GLY A 136 12.75 -6.62 -14.83
C GLY A 136 12.74 -7.73 -13.77
N GLY A 137 11.73 -8.61 -13.75
CA GLY A 137 11.56 -9.57 -12.67
C GLY A 137 11.29 -8.90 -11.32
N ARG A 138 11.52 -9.63 -10.23
CA ARG A 138 11.22 -9.21 -8.84
C ARG A 138 12.24 -9.70 -7.81
N ILE A 139 13.43 -10.08 -8.28
CA ILE A 139 14.51 -10.52 -7.38
C ILE A 139 15.20 -9.28 -6.81
N LEU A 140 15.24 -9.18 -5.49
CA LEU A 140 15.98 -8.16 -4.74
C LEU A 140 16.98 -8.87 -3.83
N ASP A 141 18.27 -8.61 -4.04
CA ASP A 141 19.38 -9.21 -3.31
C ASP A 141 19.34 -10.75 -3.29
N GLY A 142 19.12 -11.35 -4.47
CA GLY A 142 19.18 -12.80 -4.68
C GLY A 142 17.94 -13.58 -4.26
N ARG A 143 16.89 -12.91 -3.75
CA ARG A 143 15.62 -13.57 -3.39
C ARG A 143 14.39 -12.74 -3.76
N THR A 144 13.22 -13.35 -3.66
CA THR A 144 11.94 -12.63 -3.71
C THR A 144 11.52 -12.20 -2.31
N TRP A 145 10.74 -11.13 -2.25
CA TRP A 145 10.18 -10.59 -1.02
C TRP A 145 8.66 -10.57 -1.20
N ASP A 146 8.00 -11.58 -0.63
CA ASP A 146 6.58 -11.87 -0.89
C ASP A 146 5.75 -11.87 0.41
N GLU A 147 6.10 -11.04 1.39
CA GLU A 147 5.43 -11.03 2.69
C GLU A 147 4.02 -10.45 2.59
N PHE A 148 3.12 -10.94 3.45
CA PHE A 148 1.75 -10.49 3.63
C PHE A 148 1.46 -10.30 5.13
N PRO A 149 0.60 -9.35 5.50
CA PRO A 149 0.13 -9.19 6.88
C PRO A 149 -0.80 -10.32 7.32
#